data_AF-A0A960L981-F1
#
_entry.id   AF-A0A960L981-F1
#
_cell.length_a   1.000
_cell.length_b   1.000
_cell.length_c   1.000
_cell.angle_alpha   90.00
_cell.angle_beta   90.00
_cell.angle_gamma   90.00
#
_symmetry.space_group_name_H-M   'P 1'
#
loop_
_entity.id
_entity.type
_entity.pdbx_description
1 polymer ?
#
loop_
_entity_poly.entity_id
_entity_poly.type
_entity_poly.pdbx_seq_one_letter_code
_entity_poly.pdbx_strand_id
1 'polypeptide(L)'
;AEAQVSRGLEYQRGVGLLEEDDAVGASAIFRQLLEREPLFIPAAIMLGETELLAERPERAVEEWTHGFLRTGSPVFLQRLEDHFIEGNDPSHAIENLWQLIGKADNDLLPRFFLGRLYYRLEMHREALKVLASVRDRIGASPTYHFLLARIHERLGELPEAVAEHRACARQLGVQTSEYRCRECSTRYSEWQDRCTRCGAWNSVELDFEEERLSAAELGVQPAPVWGGYHGAGPDTDEVFADDAEGI
;
A
#
# COMPACT_ATOMS: atom_id res chain seq x y z
N ALA A 1 1.88 -17.42 -18.63
CA ALA A 1 2.17 -18.20 -17.41
C ALA A 1 3.61 -18.71 -17.41
N GLU A 2 4.00 -19.54 -18.37
CA GLU A 2 5.34 -20.17 -18.43
C GLU A 2 6.51 -19.15 -18.49
N ALA A 3 6.41 -18.12 -19.32
CA ALA A 3 7.41 -17.04 -19.39
C ALA A 3 7.55 -16.23 -18.09
N GLN A 4 6.46 -16.07 -17.31
CA GLN A 4 6.48 -15.36 -16.04
C GLN A 4 7.18 -16.19 -14.95
N VAL A 5 6.91 -17.50 -14.92
CA VAL A 5 7.59 -18.44 -14.03
C VAL A 5 9.08 -18.52 -14.34
N SER A 6 9.45 -18.57 -15.62
CA SER A 6 10.86 -18.57 -16.05
C SER A 6 11.64 -17.36 -15.54
N ARG A 7 11.07 -16.15 -15.67
CA ARG A 7 11.71 -14.90 -15.18
C ARG A 7 11.85 -14.90 -13.66
N GLY A 8 10.81 -15.39 -12.96
CA GLY A 8 10.85 -15.55 -11.50
C GLY A 8 11.98 -16.49 -11.06
N LEU A 9 12.16 -17.61 -11.74
CA LEU A 9 13.24 -18.57 -11.44
C LEU A 9 14.64 -17.99 -11.73
N GLU A 10 14.81 -17.27 -12.84
CA GLU A 10 16.07 -16.57 -13.15
C GLU A 10 16.40 -15.53 -12.06
N TYR A 11 15.41 -14.75 -11.63
CA TYR A 11 15.57 -13.80 -10.52
C TYR A 11 15.97 -14.52 -9.22
N GLN A 12 15.27 -15.59 -8.86
CA GLN A 12 15.58 -16.37 -7.64
C GLN A 12 16.98 -16.98 -7.68
N ARG A 13 17.47 -17.38 -8.86
CA ARG A 13 18.85 -17.82 -9.02
C ARG A 13 19.85 -16.69 -8.73
N GLY A 14 19.57 -15.48 -9.20
CA GLY A 14 20.40 -14.31 -8.88
C GLY A 14 20.39 -13.98 -7.38
N VAL A 15 19.25 -14.13 -6.71
CA VAL A 15 19.15 -13.98 -5.25
C VAL A 15 19.96 -15.05 -4.54
N GLY A 16 19.90 -16.31 -4.97
CA GLY A 16 20.71 -17.39 -4.39
C GLY A 16 22.22 -17.13 -4.49
N LEU A 17 22.69 -16.53 -5.60
CA LEU A 17 24.10 -16.13 -5.71
C LEU A 17 24.49 -15.03 -4.71
N LEU A 18 23.57 -14.11 -4.37
CA LEU A 18 23.82 -13.13 -3.31
C LEU A 18 23.90 -13.78 -1.94
N GLU A 19 23.10 -14.81 -1.66
CA GLU A 19 23.17 -15.59 -0.42
C GLU A 19 24.50 -16.35 -0.29
N GLU A 20 25.16 -16.63 -1.43
CA GLU A 20 26.49 -17.24 -1.53
C GLU A 20 27.64 -16.20 -1.58
N ASP A 21 27.35 -14.91 -1.33
CA ASP A 21 28.28 -13.77 -1.46
C ASP A 21 28.87 -13.56 -2.89
N ASP A 22 28.29 -14.18 -3.92
CA ASP A 22 28.65 -13.97 -5.33
C ASP A 22 27.88 -12.79 -5.94
N ALA A 23 28.24 -11.58 -5.50
CA ALA A 23 27.68 -10.33 -6.04
C ALA A 23 27.91 -10.17 -7.55
N VAL A 24 29.04 -10.67 -8.08
CA VAL A 24 29.38 -10.53 -9.50
C VAL A 24 28.48 -11.41 -10.36
N GLY A 25 28.31 -12.69 -9.98
CA GLY A 25 27.42 -13.62 -10.65
C GLY A 25 25.96 -13.18 -10.57
N ALA A 26 25.51 -12.74 -9.40
CA ALA A 26 24.17 -12.19 -9.22
C ALA A 26 23.90 -10.99 -10.13
N SER A 27 24.85 -10.04 -10.15
CA SER A 27 24.79 -8.84 -10.98
C SER A 27 24.70 -9.18 -12.48
N ALA A 28 25.42 -10.20 -12.95
CA ALA A 28 25.32 -10.67 -14.33
C ALA A 28 23.92 -11.23 -14.66
N ILE A 29 23.34 -12.03 -13.77
CA ILE A 29 21.97 -12.56 -13.93
C ILE A 29 20.95 -11.43 -13.99
N PHE A 30 21.02 -10.47 -13.07
CA PHE A 30 20.07 -9.35 -13.05
C PHE A 30 20.18 -8.47 -14.30
N ARG A 31 21.40 -8.16 -14.77
CA ARG A 31 21.59 -7.40 -16.02
C ARG A 31 20.98 -8.14 -17.21
N GLN A 32 21.26 -9.44 -17.36
CA GLN A 32 20.70 -10.25 -18.45
C GLN A 32 19.17 -10.27 -18.42
N LEU A 33 18.58 -10.37 -17.22
CA LEU A 33 17.13 -10.31 -17.04
C LEU A 33 16.57 -8.95 -17.45
N LEU A 34 17.24 -7.84 -17.08
CA LEU A 34 16.81 -6.48 -17.40
C LEU A 34 17.02 -6.09 -18.87
N GLU A 35 17.97 -6.70 -19.58
CA GLU A 35 18.12 -6.55 -21.03
C GLU A 35 16.88 -7.07 -21.77
N ARG A 36 16.33 -8.19 -21.29
CA ARG A 36 15.13 -8.82 -21.85
C ARG A 36 13.85 -8.17 -21.35
N GLU A 37 13.82 -7.82 -20.06
CA GLU A 37 12.66 -7.30 -19.35
C GLU A 37 13.01 -6.02 -18.57
N PRO A 38 13.13 -4.87 -19.25
CA PRO A 38 13.58 -3.62 -18.62
C PRO A 38 12.69 -3.12 -17.47
N LEU A 39 11.43 -3.58 -17.41
CA LEU A 39 10.47 -3.20 -16.37
C LEU A 39 10.40 -4.20 -15.20
N PHE A 40 11.32 -5.16 -15.13
CA PHE A 40 11.37 -6.13 -14.03
C PHE A 40 11.97 -5.49 -12.77
N ILE A 41 11.13 -4.75 -12.03
CA ILE A 41 11.50 -3.95 -10.86
C ILE A 41 12.35 -4.72 -9.83
N PRO A 42 12.04 -5.97 -9.44
CA PRO A 42 12.85 -6.67 -8.45
C PRO A 42 14.32 -6.84 -8.86
N ALA A 43 14.61 -7.18 -10.12
CA ALA A 43 16.00 -7.32 -10.58
C ALA A 43 16.73 -5.98 -10.63
N ALA A 44 16.04 -4.89 -10.99
CA ALA A 44 16.63 -3.56 -10.99
C ALA A 44 16.94 -3.06 -9.56
N ILE A 45 16.11 -3.39 -8.57
CA ILE A 45 16.44 -3.13 -7.16
C ILE A 45 17.66 -3.94 -6.74
N MET A 46 17.65 -5.25 -6.98
CA MET A 46 18.75 -6.13 -6.61
C MET A 46 20.06 -5.81 -7.35
N LEU A 47 20.01 -5.23 -8.54
CA LEU A 47 21.20 -4.77 -9.24
C LEU A 47 21.91 -3.65 -8.46
N GLY A 48 21.16 -2.68 -7.91
CA GLY A 48 21.75 -1.69 -7.02
C GLY A 48 22.27 -2.31 -5.71
N GLU A 49 21.59 -3.31 -5.15
CA GLU A 49 22.12 -4.08 -4.00
C GLU A 49 23.46 -4.73 -4.29
N THR A 50 23.64 -5.30 -5.50
CA THR A 50 24.92 -5.90 -5.88
C THR A 50 26.06 -4.87 -5.92
N GLU A 51 25.78 -3.61 -6.29
CA GLU A 51 26.80 -2.55 -6.27
C GLU A 51 27.08 -2.07 -4.84
N LEU A 52 26.10 -2.08 -3.93
CA LEU A 52 26.35 -1.84 -2.50
C LEU A 52 27.25 -2.92 -1.89
N LEU A 53 26.98 -4.19 -2.16
CA LEU A 53 27.82 -5.30 -1.71
C LEU A 53 29.23 -5.26 -2.31
N ALA A 54 29.37 -4.67 -3.50
CA ALA A 54 30.66 -4.41 -4.14
C ALA A 54 31.35 -3.12 -3.65
N GLU A 55 30.85 -2.49 -2.58
CA GLU A 55 31.36 -1.24 -1.99
C GLU A 55 31.36 -0.05 -2.96
N ARG A 56 30.33 0.05 -3.83
CA ARG A 56 30.16 1.11 -4.84
C ARG A 56 28.82 1.83 -4.67
N PRO A 57 28.62 2.59 -3.58
CA PRO A 57 27.34 3.22 -3.28
C PRO A 57 26.86 4.20 -4.34
N GLU A 58 27.77 4.91 -5.01
CA GLU A 58 27.41 5.86 -6.07
C GLU A 58 26.76 5.13 -7.25
N ARG A 59 27.26 3.94 -7.59
CA ARG A 59 26.69 3.12 -8.68
C ARG A 59 25.34 2.54 -8.28
N ALA A 60 25.15 2.16 -7.02
CA ALA A 60 23.84 1.72 -6.53
C ALA A 60 22.78 2.84 -6.68
N VAL A 61 23.14 4.07 -6.30
CA VAL A 61 22.27 5.25 -6.48
C VAL A 61 21.96 5.49 -7.95
N GLU A 62 22.94 5.37 -8.85
CA GLU A 62 22.72 5.48 -10.30
C GLU A 62 21.74 4.41 -10.83
N GLU A 63 21.92 3.14 -10.43
CA GLU A 63 21.07 2.04 -10.86
C GLU A 63 19.62 2.24 -10.39
N TRP A 64 19.40 2.62 -9.14
CA TRP A 64 18.05 2.88 -8.64
C TRP A 64 17.42 4.15 -9.25
N THR A 65 18.22 5.19 -9.47
CA THR A 65 17.77 6.40 -10.18
C THR A 65 17.31 6.05 -11.59
N HIS A 66 18.09 5.26 -12.32
CA HIS A 66 17.70 4.78 -13.65
C HIS A 66 16.47 3.85 -13.58
N GLY A 67 16.40 2.98 -12.57
CA GLY A 67 15.25 2.11 -12.32
C GLY A 67 13.96 2.93 -12.16
N PHE A 68 14.01 4.02 -11.39
CA PHE A 68 12.89 4.95 -11.25
C PHE A 68 12.54 5.62 -12.59
N LEU A 69 13.49 6.21 -13.28
CA LEU A 69 13.23 6.92 -14.55
C LEU A 69 12.60 6.01 -15.61
N ARG A 70 12.91 4.71 -15.59
CA ARG A 70 12.39 3.74 -16.55
C ARG A 70 11.00 3.20 -16.19
N THR A 71 10.68 3.09 -14.91
CA THR A 71 9.48 2.37 -14.42
C THR A 71 8.45 3.26 -13.73
N GLY A 72 8.86 4.43 -13.23
CA GLY A 72 8.07 5.28 -12.34
C GLY A 72 7.76 4.66 -10.97
N SER A 73 8.35 3.51 -10.62
CA SER A 73 8.00 2.79 -9.40
C SER A 73 8.52 3.50 -8.15
N PRO A 74 7.66 3.81 -7.15
CA PRO A 74 8.09 4.50 -5.92
C PRO A 74 9.04 3.68 -5.04
N VAL A 75 9.17 2.37 -5.28
CA VAL A 75 10.11 1.50 -4.54
C VAL A 75 11.55 2.00 -4.67
N PHE A 76 11.94 2.51 -5.84
CA PHE A 76 13.27 3.09 -6.04
C PHE A 76 13.48 4.37 -5.22
N LEU A 77 12.47 5.23 -5.12
CA LEU A 77 12.54 6.45 -4.30
C LEU A 77 12.67 6.10 -2.82
N GLN A 78 11.93 5.08 -2.36
CA GLN A 78 12.07 4.58 -0.99
C GLN A 78 13.48 4.06 -0.74
N ARG A 79 14.03 3.26 -1.67
CA ARG A 79 15.36 2.69 -1.51
C ARG A 79 16.47 3.75 -1.49
N LEU A 80 16.36 4.77 -2.35
CA LEU A 80 17.24 5.93 -2.35
C LEU A 80 17.16 6.70 -1.02
N GLU A 81 15.95 6.96 -0.51
CA GLU A 81 15.76 7.64 0.77
C GLU A 81 16.39 6.84 1.92
N ASP A 82 16.15 5.54 1.98
CA ASP A 82 16.71 4.66 3.01
C ASP A 82 18.25 4.69 2.97
N HIS A 83 18.85 4.56 1.79
CA HIS A 83 20.30 4.62 1.60
C HIS A 83 20.93 5.91 2.14
N PHE A 84 20.39 7.08 1.76
CA PHE A 84 20.96 8.35 2.19
C PHE A 84 20.73 8.64 3.68
N ILE A 85 19.58 8.22 4.24
CA ILE A 85 19.30 8.36 5.67
C ILE A 85 20.25 7.48 6.49
N GLU A 86 20.45 6.22 6.09
CA GLU A 86 21.38 5.30 6.75
C GLU A 86 22.83 5.81 6.67
N GLY A 87 23.20 6.43 5.55
CA GLY A 87 24.49 7.10 5.36
C GLY A 87 24.63 8.46 6.06
N ASN A 88 23.59 8.97 6.72
CA ASN A 88 23.53 10.30 7.33
C ASN A 88 23.92 11.43 6.35
N ASP A 89 23.48 11.30 5.09
CA ASP A 89 23.78 12.22 3.99
C ASP A 89 22.51 12.83 3.35
N PRO A 90 21.82 13.71 4.09
CA PRO A 90 20.56 14.29 3.64
C PRO A 90 20.73 15.28 2.47
N SER A 91 21.92 15.84 2.27
CA SER A 91 22.20 16.78 1.19
C SER A 91 22.14 16.10 -0.17
N HIS A 92 22.82 14.96 -0.32
CA HIS A 92 22.79 14.20 -1.57
C HIS A 92 21.41 13.59 -1.84
N ALA A 93 20.63 13.26 -0.80
CA ALA A 93 19.22 12.86 -0.96
C ALA A 93 18.38 13.96 -1.61
N ILE A 94 18.51 15.21 -1.13
CA ILE A 94 17.82 16.37 -1.70
C ILE A 94 18.25 16.59 -3.15
N GLU A 95 19.56 16.56 -3.43
CA GLU A 95 20.10 16.75 -4.77
C GLU A 95 19.60 15.68 -5.75
N ASN A 96 19.62 14.41 -5.34
CA ASN A 96 19.13 13.29 -6.14
C ASN A 96 17.65 13.47 -6.50
N LEU A 97 16.80 13.81 -5.53
CA LEU A 97 15.37 14.06 -5.77
C LEU A 97 15.14 15.27 -6.70
N TRP A 98 15.91 16.34 -6.56
CA TRP A 98 15.86 17.48 -7.49
C TRP A 98 16.24 17.08 -8.92
N GLN A 99 17.28 16.26 -9.09
CA GLN A 99 17.64 15.75 -10.41
C GLN A 99 16.53 14.86 -11.00
N LEU A 100 15.89 14.03 -10.18
CA LEU A 100 14.76 13.20 -10.60
C LEU A 100 13.55 14.05 -11.02
N ILE A 101 13.24 15.13 -10.30
CA ILE A 101 12.20 16.09 -10.70
C ILE A 101 12.47 16.68 -12.09
N GLY A 102 13.74 16.96 -12.42
CA GLY A 102 14.13 17.51 -13.72
C GLY A 102 14.18 16.50 -14.87
N LYS A 103 14.29 15.20 -14.57
CA LYS A 103 14.47 14.13 -15.58
C LYS A 103 13.24 13.25 -15.79
N ALA A 104 12.37 13.12 -14.80
CA ALA A 104 11.24 12.21 -14.85
C ALA A 104 10.10 12.77 -15.69
N ASP A 105 9.48 11.91 -16.51
CA ASP A 105 8.25 12.27 -17.25
C ASP A 105 7.10 12.64 -16.31
N ASN A 106 7.07 12.03 -15.12
CA ASN A 106 6.11 12.32 -14.06
C ASN A 106 6.87 12.66 -12.76
N ASP A 107 6.92 13.95 -12.45
CA ASP A 107 7.60 14.50 -11.27
C ASP A 107 6.78 14.46 -9.97
N LEU A 108 5.57 13.87 -9.98
CA LEU A 108 4.67 13.84 -8.82
C LEU A 108 5.29 13.18 -7.60
N LEU A 109 5.77 11.94 -7.79
CA LEU A 109 6.32 11.13 -6.72
C LEU A 109 7.66 11.71 -6.22
N PRO A 110 8.62 12.10 -7.09
CA PRO A 110 9.82 12.79 -6.64
C PRO A 110 9.54 14.05 -5.80
N ARG A 111 8.57 14.87 -6.21
CA ARG A 111 8.16 16.05 -5.41
C ARG A 111 7.53 15.66 -4.08
N PHE A 112 6.67 14.66 -4.05
CA PHE A 112 6.05 14.21 -2.81
C PHE A 112 7.10 13.67 -1.82
N PHE A 113 8.03 12.84 -2.30
CA PHE A 113 9.15 12.32 -1.51
C PHE A 113 10.08 13.45 -1.04
N LEU A 114 10.35 14.46 -1.87
CA LEU A 114 11.13 15.64 -1.47
C LEU A 114 10.44 16.43 -0.34
N GLY A 115 9.12 16.61 -0.43
CA GLY A 115 8.34 17.22 0.66
C GLY A 115 8.43 16.42 1.96
N ARG A 116 8.36 15.08 1.87
CA ARG A 116 8.50 14.18 3.02
C ARG A 116 9.90 14.24 3.63
N LEU A 117 10.94 14.28 2.80
CA LEU A 117 12.33 14.43 3.24
C LEU A 117 12.53 15.78 3.95
N TYR A 118 12.05 16.88 3.38
CA TYR A 118 12.12 18.19 4.04
C TYR A 118 11.41 18.20 5.40
N TYR A 119 10.27 17.53 5.54
CA TYR A 119 9.63 17.39 6.85
C TYR A 119 10.51 16.63 7.86
N ARG A 120 11.16 15.54 7.44
CA ARG A 120 12.09 14.77 8.29
C ARG A 120 13.30 15.59 8.74
N LEU A 121 13.77 16.50 7.88
CA LEU A 121 14.90 17.40 8.13
C LEU A 121 14.52 18.69 8.85
N GLU A 122 13.28 18.78 9.36
CA GLU A 122 12.73 19.97 10.02
C GLU A 122 12.67 21.24 9.15
N MET A 123 12.81 21.08 7.83
CA MET A 123 12.65 22.12 6.81
C MET A 123 11.17 22.30 6.44
N HIS A 124 10.35 22.61 7.44
CA HIS A 124 8.89 22.57 7.36
C HIS A 124 8.30 23.51 6.28
N ARG A 125 8.88 24.71 6.12
CA ARG A 125 8.38 25.67 5.12
C ARG A 125 8.71 25.24 3.70
N GLU A 126 9.88 24.65 3.49
CA GLU A 126 10.31 24.07 2.22
C GLU A 126 9.44 22.86 1.86
N ALA A 127 9.11 22.02 2.85
CA ALA A 127 8.17 20.92 2.69
C ALA A 127 6.81 21.42 2.18
N LEU A 128 6.21 22.43 2.83
CA LEU A 128 4.94 23.02 2.39
C LEU A 128 5.01 23.59 0.97
N LYS A 129 6.09 24.31 0.62
CA LYS A 129 6.27 24.87 -0.74
C LYS A 129 6.27 23.78 -1.80
N VAL A 130 7.00 22.69 -1.58
CA VAL A 130 7.05 21.58 -2.54
C VAL A 130 5.71 20.84 -2.59
N LEU A 131 5.09 20.56 -1.44
CA LEU A 131 3.80 19.86 -1.37
C LEU A 131 2.64 20.68 -1.96
N ALA A 132 2.72 22.01 -1.94
CA ALA A 132 1.75 22.87 -2.63
C ALA A 132 1.77 22.66 -4.15
N SER A 133 2.94 22.41 -4.75
CA SER A 133 3.08 22.22 -6.21
C SER A 133 2.43 20.93 -6.74
N VAL A 134 2.15 19.97 -5.86
CA VAL A 134 1.52 18.69 -6.22
C VAL A 134 0.06 18.59 -5.79
N ARG A 135 -0.47 19.61 -5.09
CA ARG A 135 -1.81 19.61 -4.48
C ARG A 135 -2.91 19.18 -5.45
N ASP A 136 -2.95 19.76 -6.64
CA ASP A 136 -4.02 19.51 -7.60
C ASP A 136 -4.03 18.05 -8.12
N ARG A 137 -2.90 17.34 -7.99
CA ARG A 137 -2.71 15.97 -8.48
C ARG A 137 -2.92 14.92 -7.39
N ILE A 138 -2.65 15.25 -6.12
CA ILE A 138 -2.73 14.31 -4.98
C ILE A 138 -3.61 14.79 -3.83
N GLY A 139 -4.42 15.83 -4.03
CA GLY A 139 -5.31 16.39 -2.99
C GLY A 139 -6.45 15.46 -2.55
N ALA A 140 -6.58 14.25 -3.11
CA ALA A 140 -7.46 13.20 -2.61
C ALA A 140 -6.71 12.11 -1.81
N SER A 141 -5.38 12.21 -1.70
CA SER A 141 -4.56 11.23 -0.98
C SER A 141 -4.65 11.45 0.54
N PRO A 142 -5.04 10.45 1.33
CA PRO A 142 -4.96 10.53 2.79
C PRO A 142 -3.54 10.83 3.28
N THR A 143 -2.54 10.18 2.69
CA THR A 143 -1.13 10.35 3.07
C THR A 143 -0.63 11.77 2.84
N TYR A 144 -1.13 12.45 1.80
CA TYR A 144 -0.84 13.87 1.54
C TYR A 144 -1.34 14.76 2.66
N HIS A 145 -2.62 14.62 3.01
CA HIS A 145 -3.24 15.39 4.09
C HIS A 145 -2.63 15.08 5.46
N PHE A 146 -2.32 13.81 5.74
CA PHE A 146 -1.63 13.43 6.96
C PHE A 146 -0.27 14.15 7.08
N LEU A 147 0.53 14.15 6.01
CA LEU A 147 1.83 14.83 6.03
C LEU A 147 1.70 16.34 6.24
N LEU A 148 0.76 17.01 5.55
CA LEU A 148 0.49 18.44 5.77
C LEU A 148 0.08 18.72 7.21
N ALA A 149 -0.80 17.91 7.78
CA ALA A 149 -1.24 18.05 9.17
C ALA A 149 -0.06 17.97 10.14
N ARG A 150 0.84 16.98 9.94
CA ARG A 150 2.07 16.83 10.74
C ARG A 150 3.01 18.02 10.61
N ILE A 151 3.12 18.61 9.42
CA ILE A 151 3.94 19.80 9.20
C ILE A 151 3.34 21.02 9.94
N HIS A 152 2.03 21.24 9.83
CA HIS A 152 1.35 22.34 10.53
C HIS A 152 1.42 22.20 12.06
N GLU A 153 1.34 20.97 12.61
CA GLU A 153 1.58 20.72 14.04
C GLU A 153 2.97 21.19 14.48
N ARG A 154 4.01 20.88 13.71
CA ARG A 154 5.38 21.31 14.00
C ARG A 154 5.55 22.82 13.95
N LEU A 155 4.78 23.51 13.11
CA LEU A 155 4.77 24.97 13.00
C LEU A 155 3.90 25.65 14.07
N GLY A 156 3.09 24.90 14.83
CA GLY A 156 2.13 25.44 15.80
C GLY A 156 0.82 25.97 15.16
N GLU A 157 0.61 25.67 13.88
CA GLU A 157 -0.55 26.07 13.07
C GLU A 157 -1.71 25.08 13.29
N LEU A 158 -2.23 25.06 14.52
CA LEU A 158 -3.23 24.07 14.95
C LEU A 158 -4.53 24.07 14.12
N PRO A 159 -5.11 25.22 13.72
CA PRO A 159 -6.31 25.23 12.89
C PRO A 159 -6.11 24.52 11.55
N GLU A 160 -4.97 24.77 10.89
CA GLU A 160 -4.57 24.16 9.63
C GLU A 160 -4.30 22.66 9.81
N ALA A 161 -3.58 22.29 10.87
CA ALA A 161 -3.33 20.88 11.19
C ALA A 161 -4.64 20.09 11.37
N VAL A 162 -5.61 20.64 12.10
CA VAL A 162 -6.92 20.02 12.31
C VAL A 162 -7.70 19.93 10.99
N ALA A 163 -7.64 20.96 10.14
CA ALA A 163 -8.31 20.93 8.85
C ALA A 163 -7.77 19.81 7.95
N GLU A 164 -6.44 19.64 7.91
CA GLU A 164 -5.76 18.60 7.14
C GLU A 164 -6.01 17.19 7.72
N HIS A 165 -5.99 17.02 9.05
CA HIS A 165 -6.37 15.75 9.68
C HIS A 165 -7.81 15.35 9.35
N ARG A 166 -8.75 16.30 9.36
CA ARG A 166 -10.14 16.04 8.95
C ARG A 166 -10.23 15.67 7.48
N ALA A 167 -9.41 16.26 6.62
CA ALA A 167 -9.33 15.88 5.21
C ALA A 167 -8.81 14.44 5.07
N CYS A 168 -7.74 14.07 5.78
CA CYS A 168 -7.24 12.70 5.85
C CYS A 168 -8.33 11.71 6.29
N ALA A 169 -9.01 11.99 7.42
CA ALA A 169 -10.07 11.14 7.96
C ALA A 169 -11.25 10.97 7.00
N ARG A 170 -11.64 12.03 6.27
CA ARG A 170 -12.67 11.94 5.22
C ARG A 170 -12.25 11.02 4.08
N GLN A 171 -11.01 11.13 3.60
CA GLN A 171 -10.50 10.28 2.51
C GLN A 171 -10.36 8.81 2.93
N LEU A 172 -10.13 8.54 4.22
CA LEU A 172 -10.10 7.20 4.77
C LEU A 172 -11.49 6.62 5.08
N GLY A 173 -12.57 7.39 4.93
CA GLY A 173 -13.91 6.93 5.28
C GLY A 173 -14.14 6.75 6.79
N VAL A 174 -13.31 7.36 7.66
CA VAL A 174 -13.45 7.23 9.13
C VAL A 174 -14.81 7.76 9.62
N GLN A 175 -15.45 8.64 8.85
CA GLN A 175 -16.77 9.19 9.16
C GLN A 175 -17.92 8.48 8.46
N THR A 176 -17.65 7.45 7.62
CA THR A 176 -18.71 6.74 6.91
C THR A 176 -19.19 5.57 7.74
N SER A 177 -20.48 5.61 8.12
CA SER A 177 -21.19 4.47 8.67
C SER A 177 -21.32 3.38 7.61
N GLU A 178 -20.60 2.27 7.75
CA GLU A 178 -20.87 1.05 6.99
C GLU A 178 -21.96 0.25 7.68
N TYR A 179 -22.85 -0.39 6.93
CA TYR A 179 -23.88 -1.28 7.46
C TYR A 179 -23.65 -2.68 6.92
N ARG A 180 -23.97 -3.71 7.70
CA ARG A 180 -23.79 -5.11 7.35
C ARG A 180 -25.07 -5.91 7.59
N CYS A 181 -25.45 -6.73 6.63
CA CYS A 181 -26.48 -7.75 6.85
C CYS A 181 -25.95 -8.87 7.74
N ARG A 182 -26.55 -9.12 8.90
CA ARG A 182 -26.17 -10.21 9.82
C ARG A 182 -26.31 -11.61 9.22
N GLU A 183 -27.20 -11.80 8.24
CA GLU A 183 -27.45 -13.12 7.64
C GLU A 183 -26.51 -13.49 6.49
N CYS A 184 -26.18 -12.53 5.62
CA CYS A 184 -25.37 -12.82 4.42
C CYS A 184 -24.12 -11.94 4.29
N SER A 185 -23.83 -11.13 5.30
CA SER A 185 -22.65 -10.25 5.40
C SER A 185 -22.52 -9.20 4.28
N THR A 186 -23.59 -8.94 3.53
CA THR A 186 -23.61 -7.87 2.51
C THR A 186 -23.46 -6.51 3.18
N ARG A 187 -22.58 -5.66 2.63
CA ARG A 187 -22.35 -4.31 3.14
C ARG A 187 -23.13 -3.24 2.37
N TYR A 188 -23.51 -2.19 3.07
CA TYR A 188 -24.23 -1.02 2.55
C TYR A 188 -23.60 0.27 3.10
N SER A 189 -23.66 1.35 2.33
CA SER A 189 -23.25 2.69 2.78
C SER A 189 -24.35 3.43 3.54
N GLU A 190 -25.57 2.91 3.50
CA GLU A 190 -26.77 3.46 4.15
C GLU A 190 -27.61 2.32 4.72
N TRP A 191 -28.35 2.60 5.79
CA TRP A 191 -29.25 1.62 6.38
C TRP A 191 -30.35 1.20 5.39
N GLN A 192 -30.70 -0.08 5.40
CA GLN A 192 -31.76 -0.65 4.56
C GLN A 192 -32.75 -1.42 5.43
N ASP A 193 -34.04 -1.28 5.15
CA ASP A 193 -35.10 -2.05 5.82
C ASP A 193 -35.06 -3.54 5.45
N ARG A 194 -34.62 -3.84 4.22
CA ARG A 194 -34.50 -5.19 3.66
C ARG A 194 -33.18 -5.39 2.95
N CYS A 195 -32.49 -6.50 3.25
CA CYS A 195 -31.28 -6.87 2.54
C CYS A 195 -31.58 -7.18 1.06
N THR A 196 -30.97 -6.43 0.16
CA THR A 196 -31.10 -6.62 -1.30
C THR A 196 -30.49 -7.92 -1.81
N ARG A 197 -29.59 -8.57 -1.06
CA ARG A 197 -28.96 -9.85 -1.44
C ARG A 197 -29.77 -11.06 -0.99
N CYS A 198 -30.06 -11.19 0.30
CA CYS A 198 -30.74 -12.38 0.84
C CYS A 198 -32.24 -12.18 1.10
N GLY A 199 -32.77 -10.97 0.90
CA GLY A 199 -34.17 -10.63 1.10
C GLY A 199 -34.61 -10.49 2.56
N ALA A 200 -33.70 -10.71 3.51
CA ALA A 200 -34.00 -10.68 4.94
C ALA A 200 -34.34 -9.25 5.43
N TRP A 201 -35.45 -9.14 6.14
CA TRP A 201 -35.85 -7.93 6.86
C TRP A 201 -35.21 -7.88 8.23
N ASN A 202 -34.99 -6.68 8.74
CA ASN A 202 -34.44 -6.46 10.09
C ASN A 202 -33.08 -7.16 10.29
N SER A 203 -32.29 -7.21 9.21
CA SER A 203 -31.00 -7.91 9.18
C SER A 203 -29.82 -6.96 8.94
N VAL A 204 -30.06 -5.74 8.44
CA VAL A 204 -29.02 -4.76 8.11
C VAL A 204 -28.79 -3.88 9.34
N GLU A 205 -27.63 -4.06 9.96
CA GLU A 205 -27.21 -3.41 11.19
C GLU A 205 -25.99 -2.51 10.90
N LEU A 206 -25.74 -1.52 11.75
CA LEU A 206 -24.58 -0.64 11.63
C LEU A 206 -23.31 -1.46 11.94
N ASP A 207 -22.35 -1.49 11.02
CA ASP A 207 -21.09 -2.24 11.10
C ASP A 207 -20.06 -1.36 11.82
N PHE A 208 -20.20 -1.22 13.14
CA PHE A 208 -19.24 -0.48 13.96
C PHE A 208 -17.91 -1.24 14.05
N GLU A 209 -16.79 -0.60 13.68
CA GLU A 209 -15.45 -1.19 13.84
C GLU A 209 -15.08 -1.43 15.33
N GLU A 210 -15.75 -0.75 16.26
CA GLU A 210 -15.61 -0.89 17.72
C GLU A 210 -16.47 -2.02 18.32
N GLU A 211 -17.35 -2.67 17.54
CA GLU A 211 -18.13 -3.85 17.95
C GLU A 211 -17.33 -5.17 17.86
N ARG A 212 -16.14 -5.19 18.49
CA ARG A 212 -15.73 -6.42 19.20
C ARG A 212 -16.50 -6.59 20.52
N LEU A 213 -17.33 -5.62 20.87
CA LEU A 213 -18.39 -5.71 21.86
C LEU A 213 -19.69 -6.16 21.17
N SER A 214 -20.29 -7.23 21.68
CA SER A 214 -21.59 -7.74 21.27
C SER A 214 -22.72 -6.72 21.51
N ALA A 215 -23.80 -6.79 20.73
CA ALA A 215 -25.02 -5.98 20.93
C ALA A 215 -25.53 -6.04 22.40
N ALA A 216 -25.33 -7.16 23.09
CA ALA A 216 -25.66 -7.32 24.50
C ALA A 216 -24.80 -6.44 25.42
N GLU A 217 -23.51 -6.27 25.12
CA GLU A 217 -22.59 -5.41 25.88
C GLU A 217 -22.91 -3.92 25.69
N LEU A 218 -23.53 -3.57 24.57
CA LEU A 218 -24.06 -2.22 24.30
C LEU A 218 -25.48 -2.01 24.85
N GLY A 219 -26.07 -3.00 25.52
CA GLY A 219 -27.44 -2.93 26.04
C GLY A 219 -28.52 -2.91 24.96
N VAL A 220 -28.17 -3.27 23.71
CA VAL A 220 -29.09 -3.36 22.59
C VAL A 220 -29.77 -4.73 22.63
N GLN A 221 -31.11 -4.72 22.69
CA GLN A 221 -31.89 -5.96 22.64
C GLN A 221 -31.84 -6.53 21.21
N PRO A 222 -31.48 -7.83 21.03
CA PRO A 222 -31.44 -8.42 19.70
C PRO A 222 -32.85 -8.49 19.12
N ALA A 223 -33.05 -7.86 17.96
CA ALA A 223 -34.32 -7.90 17.26
C ALA A 223 -34.38 -9.13 16.33
N PRO A 224 -35.55 -9.79 16.21
CA PRO A 224 -35.70 -10.98 15.37
C PRO A 224 -35.56 -10.64 13.88
N VAL A 225 -34.84 -11.48 13.13
CA VAL A 225 -34.69 -11.38 11.67
C VAL A 225 -35.84 -12.11 10.98
N TRP A 226 -36.34 -11.58 9.86
CA TRP A 226 -37.46 -12.18 9.12
C TRP A 226 -37.14 -12.42 7.65
N GLY A 227 -37.53 -13.58 7.11
CA GLY A 227 -37.63 -13.80 5.66
C GLY A 227 -36.32 -13.89 4.87
N GLY A 228 -35.22 -14.35 5.48
CA GLY A 228 -33.97 -14.61 4.78
C GLY A 228 -33.96 -15.95 4.03
N TYR A 229 -33.37 -16.00 2.84
CA TYR A 229 -32.96 -17.26 2.21
C TYR A 229 -31.68 -17.75 2.88
N HIS A 230 -31.79 -18.72 3.81
CA HIS A 230 -30.62 -19.48 4.27
C HIS A 230 -30.16 -20.36 3.11
N GLY A 231 -29.09 -19.95 2.44
CA GLY A 231 -28.37 -20.83 1.52
C GLY A 231 -27.69 -21.94 2.29
N ALA A 232 -28.43 -22.99 2.65
CA ALA A 232 -27.83 -24.29 2.85
C ALA A 232 -27.33 -24.74 1.47
N GLY A 233 -26.02 -24.68 1.25
CA GLY A 233 -25.40 -25.39 0.13
C GLY A 233 -25.70 -26.89 0.25
N PRO A 234 -25.81 -27.63 -0.86
CA PRO A 234 -26.02 -29.07 -0.79
C PRO A 234 -24.77 -29.71 -0.17
N ASP A 235 -24.94 -30.37 0.97
CA ASP A 235 -23.99 -31.39 1.44
C ASP A 235 -23.97 -32.50 0.39
N THR A 236 -22.99 -32.45 -0.50
CA THR A 236 -22.55 -33.63 -1.25
C THR A 236 -21.43 -34.27 -0.46
N ASP A 237 -21.77 -35.30 0.29
CA ASP A 237 -20.93 -36.50 0.41
C ASP A 237 -21.85 -37.71 0.57
N GLU A 238 -22.00 -38.43 -0.54
CA GLU A 238 -22.40 -39.83 -0.53
C GLU A 238 -21.39 -40.64 0.30
N VAL A 239 -21.83 -41.65 1.05
CA VAL A 239 -21.36 -43.05 0.92
C VAL A 239 -22.24 -43.99 1.79
N PHE A 240 -23.00 -44.82 1.05
CA PHE A 240 -23.28 -46.25 1.19
C PHE A 240 -23.58 -46.97 2.53
N ALA A 241 -24.63 -47.81 2.42
CA ALA A 241 -24.85 -49.16 2.99
C ALA A 241 -25.21 -49.22 4.49
N ASP A 242 -26.05 -50.13 4.99
CA ASP A 242 -26.71 -51.32 4.45
C ASP A 242 -27.91 -51.66 5.34
N ASP A 243 -28.86 -52.43 4.79
CA ASP A 243 -29.73 -53.42 5.44
C ASP A 243 -30.41 -53.17 6.81
N ALA A 244 -31.76 -53.31 6.82
CA ALA A 244 -32.44 -54.49 7.37
C ALA A 244 -33.84 -54.18 7.95
N GLU A 245 -34.82 -54.92 7.41
CA GLU A 245 -35.99 -55.53 8.07
C GLU A 245 -37.08 -54.67 8.73
N GLY A 246 -38.33 -54.89 8.27
CA GLY A 246 -39.34 -55.43 9.18
C GLY A 246 -40.74 -54.80 9.14
N ILE A 247 -41.62 -55.51 8.42
CA ILE A 247 -43.10 -55.57 8.50
C ILE A 247 -43.88 -54.46 7.77
#